data_AF-A0A4Q1FNS5-F1
#
_entry.id   AF-A0A4Q1FNS5-F1
#
_cell.length_a   1.000
_cell.length_b   1.000
_cell.length_c   1.000
_cell.angle_alpha   90.00
_cell.angle_beta   90.00
_cell.angle_gamma   90.00
#
_symmetry.space_group_name_H-M   'P 1'
#
loop_
_entity.id
_entity.type
_entity.pdbx_description
1 polymer ?
#
loop_
_entity_poly.entity_id
_entity_poly.type
_entity_poly.pdbx_seq_one_letter_code
_entity_poly.pdbx_strand_id
1 'polypeptide(L)'
;MESNTEIEIDKSSKRIIKIFIAVFVGIFVITILYLIINSNELVKRQLLSIERYTRVIDIYNNKKEHNFPYVKYSNGTQKVLGFSYQIGDSVSKSKGDSVEYIFRKDSIIVYNLFEESRKNGYLK
;
A
#
# COMPACT_ATOMS: atom_id res chain seq x y z
N MET A 1 23.26 -13.31 56.34
CA MET A 1 23.61 -11.91 56.61
C MET A 1 23.13 -11.12 55.40
N GLU A 2 21.90 -10.62 55.45
CA GLU A 2 21.27 -9.88 54.34
C GLU A 2 21.90 -8.48 54.28
N SER A 3 22.64 -8.20 53.20
CA SER A 3 23.11 -6.86 52.90
C SER A 3 22.00 -6.08 52.21
N ASN A 4 21.16 -5.41 53.00
CA ASN A 4 20.26 -4.38 52.50
C ASN A 4 21.10 -3.15 52.13
N THR A 5 21.58 -3.09 50.90
CA THR A 5 22.17 -1.87 50.36
C THR A 5 21.06 -0.89 50.03
N GLU A 6 20.71 -0.04 50.99
CA GLU A 6 19.91 1.15 50.75
C GLU A 6 20.75 2.10 49.87
N ILE A 7 20.48 2.09 48.56
CA ILE A 7 21.14 2.99 47.61
C ILE A 7 20.54 4.39 47.82
N GLU A 8 21.19 5.19 48.66
CA GLU A 8 20.80 6.57 48.90
C GLU A 8 21.18 7.44 47.69
N ILE A 9 20.20 7.73 46.83
CA ILE A 9 20.43 8.55 45.64
C ILE A 9 20.61 10.01 46.06
N ASP A 10 21.82 10.55 45.86
CA ASP A 10 22.16 11.96 46.09
C ASP A 10 21.21 12.92 45.32
N LYS A 11 20.99 14.11 45.87
CA LYS A 11 20.12 15.15 45.34
C LYS A 11 20.54 15.62 43.95
N SER A 12 21.85 15.61 43.63
CA SER A 12 22.36 15.91 42.28
C SER A 12 21.98 14.81 41.30
N SER A 13 22.19 13.54 41.67
CA SER A 13 21.80 12.38 40.87
C SER A 13 20.29 12.33 40.60
N LYS A 14 19.45 12.67 41.60
CA LYS A 14 17.99 12.81 41.42
C LYS A 14 17.63 13.88 40.39
N ARG A 15 18.37 14.99 40.30
CA ARG A 15 18.15 16.05 39.31
C ARG A 15 18.54 15.59 37.90
N ILE A 16 19.67 14.90 37.76
CA ILE A 16 20.14 14.35 36.49
C ILE A 16 19.14 13.31 35.94
N ILE A 17 18.66 12.40 36.79
CA ILE A 17 17.66 11.38 36.41
C ILE A 17 16.36 12.04 35.93
N LYS A 18 15.88 13.09 36.61
CA LYS A 18 14.69 13.84 36.16
C LYS A 18 14.86 14.47 34.79
N ILE A 19 16.02 15.06 34.51
CA ILE A 19 16.32 15.66 33.21
C ILE A 19 16.36 14.58 32.12
N PHE A 20 17.02 13.44 32.40
CA PHE A 20 17.08 12.32 31.47
C PHE A 20 15.68 11.79 31.11
N ILE A 21 14.83 11.59 32.11
CA ILE A 21 13.43 11.16 31.90
C ILE A 21 12.67 12.21 31.08
N ALA A 22 12.82 13.50 31.39
CA ALA A 22 12.13 14.57 30.64
C ALA A 22 12.54 14.60 29.16
N VAL A 23 13.83 14.43 28.87
CA VAL A 23 14.33 14.35 27.48
C VAL A 23 13.80 13.10 26.78
N PHE A 24 13.83 11.95 27.46
CA PHE A 24 13.35 10.69 26.89
C PHE A 24 11.84 10.76 26.56
N VAL A 25 11.03 11.26 27.49
CA VAL A 25 9.59 11.47 27.27
C VAL A 25 9.35 12.48 26.15
N GLY A 26 10.13 13.56 26.08
CA GLY A 26 10.06 14.53 24.99
C GLY A 26 10.29 13.90 23.62
N ILE A 27 11.35 13.12 23.47
CA ILE A 27 11.66 12.40 22.22
C ILE A 27 10.54 11.41 21.88
N PHE A 28 10.04 10.67 22.87
CA PHE A 28 8.97 9.70 22.68
C PHE A 28 7.69 10.36 22.16
N VAL A 29 7.27 11.49 22.75
CA VAL A 29 6.09 12.24 22.31
C VAL A 29 6.26 12.80 20.90
N ILE A 30 7.43 13.37 20.58
CA ILE A 30 7.73 13.87 19.23
C ILE A 30 7.64 12.74 18.20
N THR A 31 8.16 11.55 18.54
CA THR A 31 8.12 10.38 17.66
C THR A 31 6.69 9.92 17.40
N ILE A 32 5.84 9.86 18.42
CA ILE A 32 4.42 9.50 18.27
C ILE A 32 3.69 10.53 17.41
N LEU A 33 3.88 11.83 17.66
CA LEU A 33 3.26 12.90 16.87
C LEU A 33 3.68 12.82 15.40
N TYR A 34 4.97 12.59 15.13
CA TYR A 34 5.49 12.41 13.78
C TYR A 34 4.82 11.22 13.08
N LEU A 35 4.66 10.08 13.75
CA LEU A 35 4.00 8.91 13.20
C LEU A 35 2.52 9.16 12.92
N ILE A 36 1.80 9.84 13.82
CA ILE A 36 0.37 10.16 13.61
C ILE A 36 0.20 11.08 12.39
N ILE A 37 0.99 12.16 12.31
CA ILE A 37 0.89 13.13 11.21
C ILE A 37 1.19 12.46 9.85
N ASN A 38 2.19 11.58 9.80
CA ASN A 38 2.62 10.95 8.55
C ASN A 38 1.91 9.61 8.24
N SER A 39 1.12 9.07 9.18
CA SER A 39 0.43 7.78 9.02
C SER A 39 -0.48 7.74 7.78
N ASN A 40 -1.26 8.80 7.56
CA ASN A 40 -2.19 8.88 6.44
C ASN A 40 -1.47 8.89 5.09
N GLU A 41 -0.35 9.62 4.97
CA GLU A 41 0.45 9.67 3.75
C GLU A 41 1.16 8.33 3.49
N LEU A 42 1.65 7.65 4.52
CA LEU A 42 2.25 6.31 4.41
C LEU A 42 1.23 5.27 3.93
N VAL A 43 0.05 5.22 4.56
CA VAL A 43 -1.03 4.30 4.17
C VAL A 43 -1.50 4.61 2.75
N LYS A 44 -1.70 5.88 2.41
CA LYS A 44 -2.09 6.31 1.06
C LYS A 44 -1.05 5.91 0.02
N ARG A 45 0.25 6.10 0.30
CA ARG A 45 1.34 5.69 -0.60
C ARG A 45 1.39 4.18 -0.77
N GLN A 46 1.21 3.41 0.31
CA GLN A 46 1.14 1.96 0.27
C GLN A 46 -0.06 1.49 -0.56
N LEU A 47 -1.26 2.03 -0.33
CA LEU A 47 -2.45 1.72 -1.12
C LEU A 47 -2.26 2.06 -2.60
N LEU A 48 -1.71 3.24 -2.92
CA LEU A 48 -1.38 3.64 -4.29
C LEU A 48 -0.30 2.77 -4.92
N SER A 49 0.59 2.16 -4.13
CA SER A 49 1.59 1.21 -4.63
C SER A 49 0.98 -0.17 -4.90
N ILE A 50 0.05 -0.61 -4.05
CA ILE A 50 -0.70 -1.86 -4.21
C ILE A 50 -1.66 -1.77 -5.40
N GLU A 51 -2.31 -0.62 -5.59
CA GLU A 51 -3.12 -0.35 -6.79
C GLU A 51 -2.25 -0.32 -8.05
N ARG A 52 -1.02 0.18 -7.95
CA ARG A 52 -0.06 0.20 -9.06
C ARG A 52 0.54 -1.15 -9.40
N TYR A 53 0.49 -2.15 -8.53
CA TYR A 53 1.05 -3.47 -8.84
C TYR A 53 0.17 -4.55 -8.27
N THR A 54 -0.65 -5.16 -9.13
CA THR A 54 -1.51 -6.27 -8.72
C THR A 54 -1.40 -7.43 -9.69
N ARG A 55 -1.60 -8.64 -9.19
CA ARG A 55 -1.47 -9.86 -10.00
C ARG A 55 -2.85 -10.41 -10.33
N VAL A 56 -3.05 -10.86 -11.56
CA VAL A 56 -4.26 -11.60 -11.94
C VAL A 56 -4.20 -12.97 -11.28
N ILE A 57 -5.15 -13.24 -10.39
CA ILE A 57 -5.22 -14.51 -9.64
C ILE A 57 -6.27 -15.46 -10.22
N ASP A 58 -7.31 -14.93 -10.85
CA ASP A 58 -8.39 -15.74 -11.40
C ASP A 58 -9.13 -15.00 -12.51
N ILE A 59 -9.70 -15.76 -13.44
CA ILE A 59 -10.57 -15.28 -14.52
C ILE A 59 -11.77 -16.23 -14.59
N TYR A 60 -12.96 -15.70 -14.37
CA TYR A 60 -14.17 -16.51 -14.25
C TYR A 60 -15.39 -15.77 -14.80
N ASN A 61 -16.43 -16.51 -15.15
CA ASN A 61 -17.71 -15.91 -15.52
C ASN A 61 -18.53 -15.63 -14.26
N ASN A 62 -18.88 -14.36 -14.05
CA ASN A 62 -19.63 -13.93 -12.88
C ASN A 62 -21.13 -14.21 -13.06
N LYS A 63 -21.60 -15.33 -12.50
CA LYS A 63 -23.01 -15.74 -12.56
C LYS A 63 -24.00 -14.71 -12.00
N LYS A 64 -23.56 -13.78 -11.16
CA LYS A 64 -24.42 -12.73 -10.58
C LYS A 64 -24.58 -11.53 -11.52
N GLU A 65 -23.62 -11.29 -12.39
CA GLU A 65 -23.55 -10.14 -13.31
C GLU A 65 -23.71 -10.63 -14.74
N HIS A 66 -24.89 -11.20 -15.07
CA HIS A 66 -25.23 -11.71 -16.41
C HIS A 66 -24.22 -12.70 -17.01
N ASN A 67 -23.47 -13.40 -16.17
CA ASN A 67 -22.42 -14.34 -16.58
C ASN A 67 -21.29 -13.69 -17.41
N PHE A 68 -21.07 -12.38 -17.25
CA PHE A 68 -19.96 -11.69 -17.89
C PHE A 68 -18.61 -12.21 -17.38
N PRO A 69 -17.57 -12.23 -18.23
CA PRO A 69 -16.23 -12.60 -17.79
C PRO A 69 -15.65 -11.51 -16.89
N TYR A 70 -15.13 -11.93 -15.73
CA TYR A 70 -14.49 -11.08 -14.73
C TYR A 70 -13.06 -11.54 -14.48
N VAL A 71 -12.23 -10.59 -14.09
CA VAL A 71 -10.87 -10.80 -13.61
C VAL A 71 -10.79 -10.45 -12.13
N LYS A 72 -10.14 -11.32 -11.36
CA LYS A 72 -9.85 -11.11 -9.95
C LYS A 72 -8.36 -10.89 -9.76
N TYR A 73 -8.05 -9.87 -8.96
CA TYR A 73 -6.69 -9.44 -8.70
C TYR A 73 -6.25 -9.81 -7.27
N SER A 74 -4.93 -9.87 -7.05
CA SER A 74 -4.33 -10.21 -5.75
C SER A 74 -4.67 -9.22 -4.63
N ASN A 75 -5.01 -7.98 -4.98
CA ASN A 75 -5.48 -6.97 -4.04
C ASN A 75 -6.98 -7.11 -3.67
N GLY A 76 -7.65 -8.17 -4.14
CA GLY A 76 -9.06 -8.46 -3.86
C GLY A 76 -10.05 -7.79 -4.80
N THR A 77 -9.61 -6.87 -5.67
CA THR A 77 -10.49 -6.21 -6.63
C THR A 77 -10.98 -7.18 -7.72
N GLN A 78 -12.21 -6.96 -8.18
CA GLN A 78 -12.84 -7.73 -9.25
C GLN A 78 -13.40 -6.75 -10.28
N LYS A 79 -13.10 -6.97 -11.55
CA LYS A 79 -13.55 -6.10 -12.65
C LYS A 79 -13.98 -6.95 -13.84
N VAL A 80 -14.83 -6.39 -14.70
CA VAL A 80 -15.16 -7.00 -15.99
C VAL A 80 -13.87 -7.16 -16.80
N LEU A 81 -13.75 -8.29 -17.50
CA LEU A 81 -12.60 -8.61 -18.34
C LEU A 81 -12.57 -7.68 -19.56
N GLY A 82 -11.92 -6.53 -19.42
CA GLY A 82 -11.76 -5.52 -20.48
C GLY A 82 -10.54 -5.72 -21.38
N PHE A 83 -9.68 -6.68 -21.06
CA PHE A 83 -8.46 -7.01 -21.81
C PHE A 83 -8.20 -8.51 -21.72
N SER A 84 -7.44 -9.08 -22.66
CA SER A 84 -7.05 -10.50 -22.71
C SER A 84 -5.99 -10.89 -21.68
N TYR A 85 -6.32 -10.67 -20.40
CA TYR A 85 -5.51 -11.06 -19.25
C TYR A 85 -5.31 -12.57 -19.18
N GLN A 86 -4.19 -12.98 -18.58
CA GLN A 86 -3.89 -14.35 -18.22
C GLN A 86 -3.63 -14.45 -16.71
N ILE A 87 -3.97 -15.59 -16.13
CA ILE A 87 -3.65 -15.89 -14.73
C ILE A 87 -2.12 -15.81 -14.56
N GLY A 88 -1.69 -15.03 -13.57
CA GLY A 88 -0.29 -14.78 -13.30
C GLY A 88 0.26 -13.48 -13.87
N ASP A 89 -0.45 -12.79 -14.77
CA ASP A 89 -0.06 -11.46 -15.27
C ASP A 89 0.05 -10.47 -14.11
N SER A 90 1.09 -9.63 -14.13
CA SER A 90 1.19 -8.48 -13.22
C SER A 90 0.72 -7.24 -13.95
N VAL A 91 -0.22 -6.52 -13.37
CA VAL A 91 -0.85 -5.34 -13.95
C VAL A 91 -0.43 -4.12 -13.15
N SER A 92 0.01 -3.10 -13.88
CA SER A 92 0.38 -1.80 -13.33
C SER A 92 -0.35 -0.67 -14.02
N LYS A 93 -1.09 0.08 -13.21
CA LYS A 93 -1.84 1.25 -13.65
C LYS A 93 -1.86 2.28 -12.54
N SER A 94 -1.46 3.52 -12.82
CA SER A 94 -1.68 4.59 -11.85
C SER A 94 -3.16 4.98 -11.85
N LYS A 95 -3.67 5.34 -10.68
CA LYS A 95 -5.05 5.81 -10.56
C LYS A 95 -5.25 7.06 -11.42
N GLY A 96 -6.21 6.99 -12.35
CA GLY A 96 -6.54 8.07 -13.29
C GLY A 96 -5.80 7.99 -14.64
N ASP A 97 -4.82 7.09 -14.79
CA ASP A 97 -4.16 6.90 -16.08
C ASP A 97 -5.05 6.09 -17.03
N SER A 98 -4.93 6.39 -18.33
CA SER A 98 -5.55 5.60 -19.40
C SER A 98 -4.66 4.48 -19.92
N VAL A 99 -3.38 4.46 -19.51
CA VAL A 99 -2.42 3.44 -19.91
C VAL A 99 -2.25 2.42 -18.78
N GLU A 100 -2.34 1.16 -19.14
CA GLU A 100 -2.17 0.01 -18.26
C GLU A 100 -1.05 -0.87 -18.80
N TYR A 101 -0.09 -1.21 -17.95
CA TYR A 101 1.05 -2.06 -18.29
C TYR A 101 0.81 -3.46 -17.76
N ILE A 102 0.98 -4.45 -18.63
CA ILE A 102 0.73 -5.85 -18.31
C ILE A 102 2.04 -6.60 -18.53
N PHE A 103 2.63 -7.04 -17.43
CA PHE A 103 3.87 -7.81 -17.42
C PHE A 103 3.52 -9.30 -17.47
N ARG A 104 3.87 -9.93 -18.58
CA ARG A 104 3.64 -11.34 -18.86
C ARG A 104 4.96 -12.02 -19.19
N LYS A 105 5.50 -12.76 -18.24
CA LYS A 105 6.82 -13.40 -18.37
C LYS A 105 7.86 -12.34 -18.77
N ASP A 106 8.46 -12.47 -19.95
CA ASP A 106 9.49 -11.58 -20.47
C ASP A 106 8.94 -10.47 -21.39
N SER A 107 7.62 -10.28 -21.43
CA SER A 107 6.95 -9.30 -22.29
C SER A 107 6.19 -8.25 -21.49
N ILE A 108 6.20 -7.02 -21.99
CA ILE A 108 5.40 -5.90 -21.47
C ILE A 108 4.37 -5.55 -22.54
N ILE A 109 3.10 -5.70 -22.21
CA ILE A 109 1.98 -5.32 -23.08
C ILE A 109 1.44 -3.99 -22.56
N VAL A 110 1.39 -2.99 -23.43
CA VAL A 110 0.84 -1.67 -23.11
C VAL A 110 -0.58 -1.59 -23.64
N TYR A 111 -1.53 -1.42 -22.73
CA TYR A 111 -2.94 -1.25 -23.04
C TYR A 111 -3.36 0.20 -22.81
N ASN A 112 -3.63 0.93 -23.90
CA ASN A 112 -4.05 2.32 -23.86
C ASN A 112 -5.56 2.42 -24.12
N LEU A 113 -6.32 2.73 -23.06
CA LEU A 113 -7.78 2.81 -23.11
C LEU A 113 -8.29 3.79 -24.16
N PHE A 114 -7.60 4.93 -24.35
CA PHE A 114 -8.02 5.95 -25.32
C PHE A 114 -7.76 5.51 -26.75
N GLU A 115 -6.60 4.90 -27.01
CA GLU A 115 -6.30 4.36 -28.35
C GLU A 115 -7.23 3.21 -28.72
N GLU A 116 -7.48 2.30 -27.78
CA GLU A 116 -8.41 1.20 -27.99
C GLU A 116 -9.82 1.74 -28.29
N SER A 117 -10.24 2.75 -27.53
CA SER A 117 -11.54 3.39 -27.70
C SER A 117 -11.65 4.14 -29.03
N ARG A 118 -10.58 4.76 -29.52
CA ARG A 118 -10.51 5.37 -30.87
C ARG A 118 -10.56 4.33 -31.98
N LYS A 119 -9.79 3.24 -31.86
CA LYS A 119 -9.80 2.11 -32.82
C LYS A 119 -11.20 1.50 -32.95
N ASN A 120 -11.93 1.41 -31.84
CA ASN A 120 -13.28 0.87 -31.80
C ASN A 120 -14.37 1.90 -32.12
N GLY A 121 -14.01 3.16 -32.44
CA GLY A 121 -14.96 4.21 -32.84
C GLY A 121 -15.79 4.82 -31.71
N TYR A 122 -15.46 4.56 -30.45
CA TYR A 122 -16.15 5.14 -29.28
C TYR A 122 -15.72 6.59 -29.00
N LEU A 123 -14.51 6.96 -29.44
CA LEU A 123 -13.97 8.31 -29.33
C LEU A 123 -13.56 8.80 -30.72
N LYS A 124 -13.91 10.06 -31.02
CA LYS A 124 -13.46 10.76 -32.23
C LYS A 124 -12.03 11.27 -32.09
#